data_AF-A0A930AQA0-F1
#
_entry.id   AF-A0A930AQA0-F1
#
_cell.length_a   1.000
_cell.length_b   1.000
_cell.length_c   1.000
_cell.angle_alpha   90.00
_cell.angle_beta   90.00
_cell.angle_gamma   90.00
#
_symmetry.space_group_name_H-M   'P 1'
#
loop_
_entity.id
_entity.type
_entity.pdbx_description
1 polymer ?
#
loop_
_entity_poly.entity_id
_entity_poly.type
_entity_poly.pdbx_seq_one_letter_code
_entity_poly.pdbx_strand_id
1 'polypeptide(L)'
;MCDYIAHPDVFLWKYPRIDESVLNAAEKIADISRFYDIPLELNCGTGVRIGKKEYLDGERYAYPTRAFFEIFAKKKCPVIIGLDVHDPKQFLTEQNLNRALSVVEGLNLNYVQDIDLVGEAKKRKLKFY
;
A
#
# COMPACT_ATOMS: atom_id res chain seq x y z
N MET A 1 2.13 6.12 17.25
CA MET A 1 2.08 6.68 15.88
C MET A 1 3.27 6.14 15.11
N CYS A 2 3.13 5.90 13.81
CA CYS A 2 4.19 5.39 12.93
C CYS A 2 4.59 6.43 11.88
N ASP A 3 5.70 6.17 11.19
CA ASP A 3 6.21 7.04 10.12
C ASP A 3 5.57 6.75 8.76
N TYR A 4 5.19 5.49 8.51
CA TYR A 4 4.39 5.04 7.37
C TYR A 4 3.68 3.73 7.75
N ILE A 5 2.73 3.28 6.94
CA ILE A 5 2.05 1.98 7.10
C ILE A 5 2.55 1.03 6.02
N ALA A 6 3.33 0.03 6.42
CA ALA A 6 3.80 -1.04 5.54
C ALA A 6 2.62 -1.93 5.10
N HIS A 7 2.61 -2.30 3.81
CA HIS A 7 1.64 -3.17 3.12
C HIS A 7 0.25 -3.21 3.81
N PRO A 8 -0.51 -2.11 3.77
CA PRO A 8 -1.74 -1.95 4.58
C PRO A 8 -2.82 -2.98 4.24
N ASP A 9 -2.71 -3.64 3.09
CA ASP A 9 -3.63 -4.62 2.56
C ASP A 9 -3.13 -6.07 2.67
N VAL A 10 -2.00 -6.33 3.36
CA VAL A 10 -1.37 -7.65 3.47
C VAL A 10 -2.31 -8.74 3.99
N PHE A 11 -3.29 -8.39 4.82
CA PHE A 11 -4.28 -9.32 5.35
C PHE A 11 -5.16 -9.94 4.25
N LEU A 12 -5.28 -9.29 3.09
CA LEU A 12 -5.99 -9.79 1.92
C LEU A 12 -5.30 -10.96 1.23
N TRP A 13 -4.09 -11.34 1.67
CA TRP A 13 -3.49 -12.61 1.28
C TRP A 13 -4.46 -13.75 1.59
N LYS A 14 -4.96 -13.79 2.83
CA LYS A 14 -5.78 -14.90 3.35
C LYS A 14 -7.28 -14.59 3.35
N TYR A 15 -7.67 -13.32 3.22
CA TYR A 15 -9.08 -12.96 3.13
C TYR A 15 -9.65 -13.32 1.75
N PRO A 16 -10.83 -13.98 1.67
CA PRO A 16 -11.24 -14.71 0.47
C PRO A 16 -11.83 -13.85 -0.66
N ARG A 17 -12.23 -12.60 -0.39
CA ARG A 17 -12.87 -11.69 -1.36
C ARG A 17 -12.77 -10.23 -0.94
N ILE A 18 -12.93 -9.30 -1.85
CA ILE A 18 -13.16 -7.88 -1.57
C ILE A 18 -14.66 -7.68 -1.31
N ASP A 19 -15.00 -7.45 -0.04
CA ASP A 19 -16.36 -7.13 0.40
C ASP A 19 -16.42 -5.78 1.12
N GLU A 20 -17.59 -5.44 1.66
CA GLU A 20 -17.81 -4.18 2.37
C GLU A 20 -16.87 -4.01 3.57
N SER A 21 -16.51 -5.09 4.28
CA SER A 21 -15.59 -5.01 5.42
C SER A 21 -14.19 -4.60 4.96
N VAL A 22 -13.75 -5.13 3.83
CA VAL A 22 -12.48 -4.80 3.20
C VAL A 22 -12.46 -3.33 2.75
N LEU A 23 -13.51 -2.85 2.10
CA LEU A 23 -13.63 -1.46 1.66
C LEU A 23 -13.67 -0.50 2.85
N ASN A 24 -14.43 -0.84 3.90
CA ASN A 24 -14.49 -0.06 5.13
C ASN A 24 -13.14 0.01 5.85
N ALA A 25 -12.34 -1.07 5.82
CA ALA A 25 -10.99 -1.05 6.37
C ALA A 25 -10.08 -0.11 5.56
N ALA A 26 -10.12 -0.19 4.23
CA ALA A 26 -9.36 0.70 3.35
C ALA A 26 -9.72 2.18 3.55
N GLU A 27 -11.02 2.49 3.66
CA GLU A 27 -11.51 3.85 3.91
C GLU A 27 -10.98 4.41 5.25
N LYS A 28 -11.05 3.63 6.33
CA LYS A 28 -10.53 4.03 7.65
C LYS A 28 -9.02 4.25 7.63
N ILE A 29 -8.28 3.37 6.98
CA ILE A 29 -6.81 3.51 6.82
C ILE A 29 -6.50 4.78 6.04
N ALA A 30 -7.23 5.05 4.95
CA ALA A 30 -7.05 6.23 4.13
C ALA A 30 -7.35 7.53 4.90
N ASP A 31 -8.40 7.55 5.71
CA ASP A 31 -8.74 8.71 6.57
C ASP A 31 -7.65 9.01 7.59
N ILE A 32 -7.14 7.98 8.27
CA ILE A 32 -6.05 8.11 9.23
C ILE A 32 -4.77 8.60 8.52
N SER A 33 -4.45 8.01 7.37
CA SER A 33 -3.31 8.42 6.53
C SER A 33 -3.39 9.89 6.15
N ARG A 34 -4.54 10.38 5.67
CA ARG A 34 -4.71 11.80 5.33
C ARG A 34 -4.67 12.71 6.53
N PHE A 35 -5.32 12.32 7.63
CA PHE A 35 -5.37 13.15 8.82
C PHE A 35 -3.98 13.37 9.41
N TYR A 36 -3.15 12.32 9.48
CA TYR A 36 -1.81 12.39 10.06
C TYR A 36 -0.69 12.59 9.02
N ASP A 37 -1.00 12.64 7.73
CA ASP A 37 -0.03 12.66 6.64
C ASP A 37 0.99 11.51 6.76
N ILE A 38 0.46 10.29 6.93
CA ILE A 38 1.22 9.06 7.06
C ILE A 38 1.19 8.31 5.72
N PRO A 39 2.33 8.11 5.05
CA PRO A 39 2.42 7.36 3.80
C PRO A 39 1.92 5.92 3.91
N LEU A 40 1.32 5.44 2.82
CA LEU A 40 0.83 4.07 2.65
C LEU A 40 1.72 3.35 1.65
N GLU A 41 2.22 2.17 2.01
CA GLU A 41 3.16 1.45 1.15
C GLU A 41 2.45 0.72 0.00
N LEU A 42 2.86 1.00 -1.24
CA LEU A 42 2.75 0.10 -2.38
C LEU A 42 3.86 -0.94 -2.30
N ASN A 43 3.53 -2.10 -1.74
CA ASN A 43 4.51 -3.14 -1.48
C ASN A 43 4.77 -4.00 -2.74
N CYS A 44 6.04 -4.23 -3.05
CA CYS A 44 6.51 -5.05 -4.18
C CYS A 44 7.09 -6.40 -3.73
N GLY A 45 6.77 -6.84 -2.52
CA GLY A 45 7.32 -8.03 -1.91
C GLY A 45 6.62 -9.32 -2.30
N THR A 46 6.39 -10.18 -1.30
CA THR A 46 5.92 -11.55 -1.51
C THR A 46 4.57 -11.63 -2.24
N GLY A 47 3.68 -10.66 -2.03
CA GLY A 47 2.32 -10.68 -2.56
C GLY A 47 2.22 -10.70 -4.10
N VAL A 48 3.15 -10.02 -4.79
CA VAL A 48 3.27 -10.05 -6.25
C VAL A 48 4.28 -11.08 -6.74
N ARG A 49 5.28 -11.43 -5.91
CA ARG A 49 6.34 -12.37 -6.27
C ARG A 49 5.79 -13.75 -6.62
N ILE A 50 4.83 -14.25 -5.84
CA ILE A 50 4.24 -15.58 -6.00
C ILE A 50 3.25 -15.67 -7.18
N GLY A 51 3.04 -14.58 -7.92
CA GLY A 51 2.05 -14.52 -8.99
C GLY A 51 0.64 -14.24 -8.48
N LYS A 52 -0.32 -14.22 -9.42
CA LYS A 52 -1.73 -14.08 -9.08
C LYS A 52 -2.29 -15.39 -8.54
N LYS A 53 -3.40 -15.28 -7.80
CA LYS A 53 -4.11 -16.40 -7.18
C LYS A 53 -5.61 -16.24 -7.42
N GLU A 54 -6.30 -17.36 -7.44
CA GLU A 54 -7.76 -17.44 -7.42
C GLU A 54 -8.31 -17.07 -6.03
N TYR A 55 -9.28 -16.16 -6.01
CA TYR A 55 -10.10 -15.75 -4.87
C TYR A 55 -11.58 -15.89 -5.25
N LEU A 56 -12.51 -15.79 -4.29
CA LEU A 56 -13.95 -15.97 -4.58
C LEU A 56 -14.52 -14.87 -5.50
N ASP A 57 -13.80 -13.76 -5.64
CA ASP A 57 -14.14 -12.61 -6.48
C ASP A 57 -13.21 -12.44 -7.70
N GLY A 58 -12.41 -13.46 -8.01
CA GLY A 58 -11.60 -13.54 -9.22
C GLY A 58 -10.09 -13.58 -8.99
N GLU A 59 -9.34 -13.55 -10.09
CA GLU A 59 -7.89 -13.67 -10.07
C GLU A 59 -7.21 -12.32 -9.77
N ARG A 60 -6.36 -12.28 -8.72
CA ARG A 60 -5.57 -11.10 -8.36
C ARG A 60 -4.28 -11.47 -7.63
N TYR A 61 -3.36 -10.52 -7.50
CA TYR A 61 -2.23 -10.67 -6.56
C TYR A 61 -2.76 -10.69 -5.12
N ALA A 62 -1.99 -11.31 -4.22
CA ALA A 62 -2.35 -11.38 -2.81
C ALA A 62 -2.38 -9.98 -2.17
N TYR A 63 -1.38 -9.16 -2.52
CA TYR A 63 -1.24 -7.72 -2.29
C TYR A 63 -0.09 -7.23 -3.22
N PRO A 64 -0.06 -5.96 -3.65
CA PRO A 64 -1.04 -4.92 -3.38
C PRO A 64 -2.36 -5.19 -4.10
N THR A 65 -3.45 -4.65 -3.56
CA THR A 65 -4.82 -4.92 -3.99
C THR A 65 -5.44 -3.65 -4.54
N ARG A 66 -5.89 -3.69 -5.80
CA ARG A 66 -6.45 -2.55 -6.54
C ARG A 66 -7.45 -1.72 -5.73
N ALA A 67 -8.40 -2.38 -5.08
CA ALA A 67 -9.48 -1.73 -4.32
C ALA A 67 -8.95 -0.75 -3.23
N PHE A 68 -7.84 -1.09 -2.57
CA PHE A 68 -7.22 -0.18 -1.59
C PHE A 68 -6.65 1.06 -2.29
N PHE A 69 -5.91 0.86 -3.37
CA PHE A 69 -5.24 1.96 -4.06
C PHE A 69 -6.21 2.88 -4.82
N GLU A 70 -7.38 2.40 -5.22
CA GLU A 70 -8.45 3.25 -5.75
C GLU A 70 -8.95 4.25 -4.70
N ILE A 71 -9.15 3.79 -3.46
CA ILE A 71 -9.52 4.64 -2.33
C ILE A 71 -8.38 5.62 -2.00
N PHE A 72 -7.13 5.14 -1.98
CA PHE A 72 -5.96 5.97 -1.69
C PHE A 72 -5.77 7.06 -2.76
N ALA A 73 -5.98 6.73 -4.04
CA ALA A 73 -5.95 7.70 -5.14
C ALA A 73 -7.06 8.75 -5.00
N LYS A 74 -8.30 8.31 -4.71
CA LYS A 74 -9.45 9.20 -4.51
C LYS A 74 -9.23 10.18 -3.36
N LYS A 75 -8.67 9.71 -2.25
CA LYS A 75 -8.40 10.52 -1.04
C LYS A 75 -7.07 11.28 -1.08
N LYS A 76 -6.27 11.08 -2.14
CA LYS A 76 -4.92 11.65 -2.29
C LYS A 76 -4.00 11.30 -1.13
N CYS A 77 -4.09 10.06 -0.65
CA CYS A 77 -3.19 9.54 0.38
C CYS A 77 -1.74 9.58 -0.13
N PRO A 78 -0.78 10.02 0.70
CA PRO A 78 0.63 9.86 0.36
C PRO A 78 0.96 8.37 0.20
N VAL A 79 1.64 8.02 -0.88
CA VAL A 79 2.05 6.64 -1.19
C VAL A 79 3.55 6.57 -1.33
N ILE A 80 4.16 5.54 -0.75
CA ILE A 80 5.57 5.20 -0.93
C ILE A 80 5.69 3.81 -1.56
N ILE A 81 6.74 3.55 -2.31
CA ILE A 81 7.03 2.23 -2.88
C ILE A 81 8.03 1.51 -1.97
N GLY A 82 7.70 0.28 -1.57
CA GLY A 82 8.58 -0.55 -0.74
C GLY A 82 8.84 -1.91 -1.40
N LEU A 83 10.10 -2.28 -1.57
CA LEU A 83 10.45 -3.51 -2.29
C LEU A 83 10.25 -4.79 -1.47
N ASP A 84 10.39 -4.70 -0.14
CA ASP A 84 10.18 -5.81 0.80
C ASP A 84 10.92 -7.11 0.39
N VAL A 85 12.18 -6.93 -0.03
CA VAL A 85 13.04 -7.98 -0.57
C VAL A 85 13.63 -8.83 0.55
N HIS A 86 13.44 -10.14 0.42
CA HIS A 86 13.96 -11.15 1.36
C HIS A 86 15.07 -12.03 0.76
N ASP A 87 15.33 -11.89 -0.54
CA ASP A 87 16.45 -12.53 -1.25
C ASP A 87 17.13 -11.45 -2.13
N PRO A 88 18.42 -11.13 -1.90
CA PRO A 88 19.14 -10.11 -2.68
C PRO A 88 19.08 -10.29 -4.20
N LYS A 89 18.90 -11.51 -4.70
CA LYS A 89 18.74 -11.76 -6.14
C LYS A 89 17.50 -11.06 -6.72
N GLN A 90 16.46 -10.88 -5.91
CA GLN A 90 15.23 -10.19 -6.33
C GLN A 90 15.46 -8.70 -6.57
N PHE A 91 16.45 -8.09 -5.90
CA PHE A 91 16.84 -6.70 -6.10
C PHE A 91 17.48 -6.46 -7.48
N LEU A 92 18.00 -7.51 -8.12
CA LEU A 92 18.63 -7.42 -9.44
C LEU A 92 17.60 -7.40 -10.59
N THR A 93 16.31 -7.43 -10.27
CA THR A 93 15.24 -7.52 -11.28
C THR A 93 14.09 -6.58 -10.95
N GLU A 94 13.49 -6.00 -11.99
CA GLU A 94 12.30 -5.14 -11.84
C GLU A 94 10.98 -5.91 -11.86
N GLN A 95 11.02 -7.24 -11.86
CA GLN A 95 9.82 -8.06 -12.07
C GLN A 95 8.73 -7.76 -11.04
N ASN A 96 9.09 -7.72 -9.76
CA ASN A 96 8.10 -7.50 -8.70
C ASN A 96 7.62 -6.04 -8.65
N LEU A 97 8.51 -5.08 -8.90
CA LEU A 97 8.14 -3.67 -9.01
C LEU A 97 7.12 -3.48 -10.15
N ASN A 98 7.41 -4.00 -11.34
CA ASN A 98 6.50 -3.91 -12.48
C ASN A 98 5.14 -4.57 -12.21
N ARG A 99 5.12 -5.69 -11.49
CA ARG A 99 3.86 -6.33 -11.06
C ARG A 99 3.07 -5.48 -10.06
N ALA A 100 3.74 -4.83 -9.10
CA ALA A 100 3.05 -3.93 -8.18
C ALA A 100 2.53 -2.68 -8.88
N LEU A 101 3.31 -2.11 -9.81
CA LEU A 101 2.90 -0.95 -10.62
C LEU A 101 1.71 -1.27 -11.54
N SER A 102 1.62 -2.49 -12.09
CA SER A 102 0.47 -2.87 -12.93
C SER A 102 -0.85 -2.92 -12.15
N VAL A 103 -0.81 -3.20 -10.84
CA VAL A 103 -2.01 -3.12 -9.98
C VAL A 103 -2.57 -1.71 -9.93
N VAL A 104 -1.70 -0.70 -9.93
CA VAL A 104 -2.09 0.70 -9.76
C VAL A 104 -2.06 1.50 -11.06
N GLU A 105 -1.91 0.83 -12.20
CA GLU A 105 -1.89 1.46 -13.51
C GLU A 105 -3.17 2.28 -13.77
N GLY A 106 -2.99 3.50 -14.26
CA GLY A 106 -4.07 4.46 -14.50
C GLY A 106 -4.60 5.18 -13.25
N LEU A 107 -4.12 4.85 -12.04
CA LEU A 107 -4.48 5.58 -10.83
C LEU A 107 -3.61 6.82 -10.64
N ASN A 108 -4.25 7.96 -10.33
CA ASN A 108 -3.56 9.21 -10.00
C ASN A 108 -3.17 9.23 -8.50
N LEU A 109 -2.16 8.42 -8.16
CA LEU A 109 -1.60 8.31 -6.80
C LEU A 109 -0.65 9.47 -6.47
N ASN A 110 -0.63 9.86 -5.19
CA ASN A 110 0.27 10.88 -4.66
C ASN A 110 1.56 10.22 -4.16
N TYR A 111 2.50 9.93 -5.06
CA TYR A 111 3.79 9.34 -4.69
C TYR A 111 4.68 10.34 -3.97
N VAL A 112 5.26 9.91 -2.84
CA VAL A 112 6.23 10.68 -2.06
C VAL A 112 7.61 10.07 -2.25
N GLN A 113 8.59 10.90 -2.64
CA GLN A 113 9.96 10.45 -2.95
C GLN A 113 10.95 10.76 -1.82
N ASP A 114 10.86 11.97 -1.26
CA ASP A 114 11.72 12.44 -0.17
C ASP A 114 10.90 12.69 1.09
N ILE A 115 11.15 11.90 2.14
CA ILE A 115 10.46 12.05 3.43
C ILE A 115 11.47 12.44 4.51
N ASP A 116 11.32 13.64 5.06
CA ASP A 116 11.98 14.03 6.31
C ASP A 116 11.26 13.36 7.49
N LEU A 117 11.64 12.12 7.79
CA LEU A 117 11.01 11.32 8.86
C LEU A 117 11.01 12.06 10.21
N VAL A 118 12.11 12.75 10.53
CA VAL A 118 12.25 13.45 11.81
C VAL A 118 11.37 14.70 11.85
N GLY A 119 11.37 15.50 10.79
CA GLY A 119 10.52 16.68 10.66
C GLY A 119 9.04 16.32 10.69
N GLU A 120 8.63 15.30 9.94
CA GLU A 120 7.25 14.83 9.91
C GLU A 120 6.82 14.25 11.26
N ALA A 121 7.67 13.47 11.93
CA ALA A 121 7.38 12.99 13.28
C ALA A 121 7.16 14.14 14.28
N LYS A 122 7.94 15.23 14.18
CA LYS A 122 7.73 16.43 15.01
C LYS A 122 6.39 17.11 14.69
N LYS A 123 6.06 17.32 13.41
CA LYS A 123 4.79 17.93 12.98
C LYS A 123 3.57 17.13 13.47
N ARG A 124 3.61 15.80 13.31
CA ARG A 124 2.49 14.94 13.71
C ARG A 124 2.27 14.90 15.23
N LYS A 125 3.34 14.99 16.04
CA LYS A 125 3.22 15.07 17.51
C LYS A 125 2.38 16.28 17.95
N LEU A 126 2.45 17.40 17.23
CA LEU A 126 1.65 18.60 17.50
C LEU A 126 0.14 18.39 17.27
N LYS A 127 -0.30 17.30 16.64
CA LYS A 127 -1.74 16.99 16.44
C LYS A 127 -2.38 16.28 17.64
N PHE A 128 -1.57 15.89 18.64
CA PHE A 128 -2.02 15.17 19.84
C PHE A 128 -2.08 16.06 21.09
N TYR A 129 -1.38 17.19 21.06
CA TYR A 129 -1.36 18.19 22.12
C TYR A 129 -2.20 19.39 21.66
#